data_AF-A0A7V9LW08-F1
#
_entry.id   AF-A0A7V9LW08-F1
#
_cell.length_a   1.000
_cell.length_b   1.000
_cell.length_c   1.000
_cell.angle_alpha   90.00
_cell.angle_beta   90.00
_cell.angle_gamma   90.00
#
_symmetry.space_group_name_H-M   'P 1'
#
loop_
_entity.id
_entity.type
_entity.pdbx_description
1 polymer ?
#
loop_
_entity_poly.entity_id
_entity_poly.type
_entity_poly.pdbx_seq_one_letter_code
_entity_poly.pdbx_strand_id
1 'polypeptide(L)'
;MRKPMLAVLAVAATLVAGLVTVASTSNAAGSVQTLFGGERPANTVRDSDPNSVELGLRFSASQAGSIRGIRMYRAQGMTQQHAVSLWTASGTRLASATVPAATAVGWQGVNFATPVALTKGTVYVASYHTAEGYPAESNYFAAGPVERGMLISAATDPTRNGVYTYGTTSVMPSSSYRSTNYFIDVRFVPSGTTPPPTTTRPTATTTTPPGTTTPPVTTTPPVTTTPPPSGTYVQPGTQGYRGSMSALTTYSAANGRAPSGCSWNQTYKYLDCTSTVLNLDHVYVQGGIYWRGCGDLNITQSVIDWYPSKTWHNIQAACQQPSAGAAYTIRNTTLQTSPSVTTYTGGSDIGGLNEYTGSVPMLVYNSLIQGFPQGLDPGRNSIIKDTEIYTQNAQCSGEICHSDGLFSQGGDNITYQGNYISVQFGIPAYATAAVFYQSSPGSTGNRLIGNYLSGGAYTLRNESSNGLDVIDNTFAGGVYGDYYLKPGASWGEWSGNVQLDGSPVTG
;
A
#
# COMPACT_ATOMS: atom_id res chain seq x y z
N MET A 1 71.85 9.68 65.00
CA MET A 1 70.91 8.71 64.36
C MET A 1 70.85 8.97 62.86
N ARG A 2 70.91 7.93 62.02
CA ARG A 2 70.30 7.83 60.68
C ARG A 2 70.55 6.41 60.14
N LYS A 3 69.49 5.71 59.70
CA LYS A 3 69.58 4.41 59.02
C LYS A 3 69.59 4.63 57.50
N PRO A 4 70.16 3.73 56.68
CA PRO A 4 70.16 3.88 55.23
C PRO A 4 68.75 3.74 54.63
N MET A 5 68.48 4.44 53.53
CA MET A 5 67.27 4.26 52.73
C MET A 5 67.47 3.12 51.73
N LEU A 6 66.47 2.25 51.59
CA LEU A 6 66.37 1.30 50.48
C LEU A 6 65.92 2.05 49.23
N ALA A 7 66.62 1.87 48.12
CA ALA A 7 66.14 2.26 46.79
C ALA A 7 65.30 1.10 46.22
N VAL A 8 64.01 1.34 45.94
CA VAL A 8 63.13 0.37 45.29
C VAL A 8 63.09 0.67 43.80
N LEU A 9 63.54 -0.28 42.97
CA LEU A 9 63.53 -0.16 41.52
C LEU A 9 62.16 -0.60 40.97
N ALA A 10 61.34 0.35 40.52
CA ALA A 10 60.02 0.05 39.96
C ALA A 10 60.13 -0.39 38.49
N VAL A 11 59.88 -1.68 38.21
CA VAL A 11 59.78 -2.21 36.85
C VAL A 11 58.36 -1.97 36.32
N ALA A 12 58.23 -1.09 35.33
CA ALA A 12 56.95 -0.83 34.67
C ALA A 12 56.62 -1.93 33.64
N ALA A 13 55.74 -2.86 34.01
CA ALA A 13 55.22 -3.87 33.09
C ALA A 13 54.08 -3.28 32.25
N THR A 14 54.31 -3.10 30.94
CA THR A 14 53.32 -2.53 30.01
C THR A 14 52.24 -3.56 29.68
N LEU A 15 51.08 -3.45 30.33
CA LEU A 15 49.95 -4.34 30.08
C LEU A 15 49.24 -3.96 28.77
N VAL A 16 49.51 -4.69 27.68
CA VAL A 16 48.80 -4.50 26.41
C VAL A 16 47.41 -5.11 26.51
N ALA A 17 46.44 -4.30 26.95
CA ALA A 17 45.04 -4.65 26.97
C ALA A 17 44.50 -4.75 25.54
N GLY A 18 44.56 -5.95 24.95
CA GLY A 18 43.99 -6.23 23.63
C GLY A 18 42.48 -5.99 23.63
N LEU A 19 42.05 -4.91 22.96
CA LEU A 19 40.64 -4.54 22.90
C LEU A 19 39.89 -5.52 21.97
N VAL A 20 39.33 -6.58 22.53
CA VAL A 20 38.43 -7.48 21.80
C VAL A 20 37.14 -6.73 21.50
N THR A 21 37.11 -6.07 20.35
CA THR A 21 35.90 -5.49 19.77
C THR A 21 34.97 -6.62 19.35
N VAL A 22 34.07 -7.01 20.26
CA VAL A 22 32.91 -7.82 19.91
C VAL A 22 32.07 -7.00 18.94
N ALA A 23 32.28 -7.23 17.64
CA ALA A 23 31.51 -6.62 16.59
C ALA A 23 30.08 -7.16 16.67
N SER A 24 29.22 -6.46 17.40
CA SER A 24 27.78 -6.69 17.43
C SER A 24 27.22 -6.40 16.05
N THR A 25 27.15 -7.45 15.22
CA THR A 25 26.52 -7.39 13.89
C THR A 25 25.05 -7.08 14.08
N SER A 26 24.69 -5.81 14.01
CA SER A 26 23.32 -5.36 13.87
C SER A 26 22.81 -5.84 12.50
N ASN A 27 22.21 -7.03 12.48
CA ASN A 27 21.42 -7.47 11.34
C ASN A 27 20.42 -6.37 11.04
N ALA A 28 20.57 -5.71 9.89
CA ALA A 28 19.59 -4.76 9.39
C ALA A 28 18.26 -5.52 9.26
N ALA A 29 17.33 -5.24 10.19
CA ALA A 29 16.02 -5.84 10.16
C ALA A 29 15.31 -5.34 8.89
N GLY A 30 14.78 -6.28 8.09
CA GLY A 30 13.99 -5.90 6.93
C GLY A 30 12.77 -5.07 7.33
N SER A 31 12.22 -4.33 6.37
CA SER A 31 10.91 -3.70 6.54
C SER A 31 9.84 -4.75 6.84
N VAL A 32 8.79 -4.35 7.56
CA VAL A 32 7.64 -5.23 7.79
C VAL A 32 6.91 -5.42 6.46
N GLN A 33 6.81 -6.67 6.03
CA GLN A 33 6.08 -7.11 4.85
C GLN A 33 4.77 -7.79 5.27
N THR A 34 3.79 -7.68 4.39
CA THR A 34 2.41 -8.17 4.55
C THR A 34 1.92 -8.60 3.16
N LEU A 35 1.17 -9.69 3.03
CA LEU A 35 0.76 -10.26 1.75
C LEU A 35 -0.23 -9.36 0.99
N PHE A 36 -1.13 -8.67 1.69
CA PHE A 36 -2.19 -7.86 1.08
C PHE A 36 -1.84 -6.36 1.04
N GLY A 37 -0.91 -5.85 1.85
CA GLY A 37 -0.57 -4.41 1.82
C GLY A 37 -1.74 -3.54 2.30
N GLY A 38 -2.22 -2.57 1.51
CA GLY A 38 -3.44 -1.83 1.80
C GLY A 38 -4.74 -2.51 1.36
N GLU A 39 -4.65 -3.57 0.55
CA GLU A 39 -5.77 -4.29 -0.08
C GLU A 39 -6.80 -4.77 0.95
N ARG A 40 -8.09 -4.70 0.58
CA ARG A 40 -9.23 -4.74 1.49
C ARG A 40 -10.41 -5.45 0.82
N PRO A 41 -11.40 -5.96 1.57
CA PRO A 41 -12.54 -6.63 0.96
C PRO A 41 -13.39 -5.63 0.17
N ALA A 42 -13.93 -6.08 -0.96
CA ALA A 42 -14.88 -5.29 -1.76
C ALA A 42 -16.13 -4.87 -0.97
N ASN A 43 -16.58 -5.71 -0.03
CA ASN A 43 -17.59 -5.38 0.98
C ASN A 43 -16.92 -5.05 2.33
N THR A 44 -17.00 -3.80 2.77
CA THR A 44 -16.44 -3.37 4.07
C THR A 44 -17.34 -3.72 5.26
N VAL A 45 -18.55 -4.24 5.04
CA VAL A 45 -19.44 -4.81 6.05
C VAL A 45 -19.16 -6.31 6.22
N ARG A 46 -19.27 -6.82 7.45
CA ARG A 46 -19.12 -8.25 7.73
C ARG A 46 -20.22 -9.10 7.10
N ASP A 47 -19.87 -10.30 6.64
CA ASP A 47 -20.81 -11.40 6.50
C ASP A 47 -21.35 -11.73 7.90
N SER A 48 -22.68 -11.74 8.03
CA SER A 48 -23.37 -11.90 9.31
C SER A 48 -23.60 -13.37 9.67
N ASP A 49 -22.49 -14.10 9.87
CA ASP A 49 -22.51 -15.45 10.43
C ASP A 49 -22.62 -15.37 11.97
N PRO A 50 -23.67 -15.92 12.60
CA PRO A 50 -23.83 -15.93 14.05
C PRO A 50 -22.98 -17.00 14.77
N ASN A 51 -22.29 -17.88 14.04
CA ASN A 51 -21.54 -18.99 14.63
C ASN A 51 -20.10 -18.58 14.98
N SER A 52 -19.57 -19.15 16.05
CA SER A 52 -18.15 -18.99 16.39
C SER A 52 -17.26 -19.76 15.40
N VAL A 53 -16.25 -19.10 14.84
CA VAL A 53 -15.42 -19.62 13.76
C VAL A 53 -13.98 -19.13 13.88
N GLU A 54 -13.02 -20.00 13.59
CA GLU A 54 -11.65 -19.61 13.28
C GLU A 54 -11.49 -19.50 11.75
N LEU A 55 -10.92 -18.40 11.28
CA LEU A 55 -10.73 -18.03 9.88
C LEU A 55 -9.26 -17.77 9.62
N GLY A 56 -8.74 -18.13 8.45
CA GLY A 56 -7.29 -18.11 8.22
C GLY A 56 -6.81 -18.04 6.77
N LEU A 57 -5.49 -17.86 6.67
CA LEU A 57 -4.70 -17.82 5.46
C LEU A 57 -3.55 -18.82 5.55
N ARG A 58 -3.44 -19.74 4.57
CA ARG A 58 -2.24 -20.55 4.33
C ARG A 58 -1.22 -19.70 3.57
N PHE A 59 0.00 -19.58 4.10
CA PHE A 59 1.06 -18.78 3.50
C PHE A 59 2.44 -19.42 3.70
N SER A 60 3.41 -18.96 2.92
CA SER A 60 4.84 -19.27 3.10
C SER A 60 5.68 -18.01 2.85
N ALA A 61 6.97 -18.08 3.19
CA ALA A 61 7.93 -17.03 2.88
C ALA A 61 9.00 -17.54 1.89
N SER A 62 9.28 -16.76 0.85
CA SER A 62 10.33 -17.05 -0.14
C SER A 62 11.75 -16.84 0.40
N GLN A 63 11.88 -16.31 1.62
CA GLN A 63 13.11 -16.11 2.38
C GLN A 63 12.89 -16.50 3.85
N ALA A 64 13.96 -16.85 4.57
CA ALA A 64 13.89 -17.02 6.02
C ALA A 64 13.69 -15.66 6.72
N GLY A 65 12.99 -15.65 7.85
CA GLY A 65 12.66 -14.43 8.58
C GLY A 65 11.86 -14.72 9.83
N SER A 66 11.01 -13.77 10.26
CA SER A 66 10.13 -13.98 11.41
C SER A 66 8.79 -13.25 11.26
N ILE A 67 7.73 -13.85 11.81
CA ILE A 67 6.47 -13.15 12.06
C ILE A 67 6.57 -12.37 13.36
N ARG A 68 6.50 -11.04 13.26
CA ARG A 68 6.40 -10.13 14.41
C ARG A 68 4.98 -10.06 14.98
N GLY A 69 3.97 -10.39 14.18
CA GLY A 69 2.55 -10.30 14.56
C GLY A 69 1.59 -10.67 13.43
N ILE A 70 0.29 -10.57 13.71
CA ILE A 70 -0.79 -10.80 12.75
C ILE A 70 -1.67 -9.55 12.68
N ARG A 71 -2.31 -9.32 11.53
CA ARG A 71 -3.39 -8.34 11.35
C ARG A 71 -4.61 -8.99 10.69
N MET A 72 -5.79 -8.50 11.03
CA MET A 72 -7.06 -8.84 10.39
C MET A 72 -7.73 -7.56 9.92
N TYR A 73 -8.58 -7.64 8.89
CA TYR A 73 -9.43 -6.52 8.51
C TYR A 73 -10.67 -6.52 9.43
N ARG A 74 -10.83 -5.46 10.22
CA ARG A 74 -12.05 -5.22 11.01
C ARG A 74 -13.10 -4.64 10.09
N ALA A 75 -14.10 -5.46 9.72
CA ALA A 75 -15.25 -5.04 8.94
C ALA A 75 -16.29 -4.32 9.81
N GLN A 76 -17.17 -3.53 9.20
CA GLN A 76 -18.26 -2.86 9.90
C GLN A 76 -19.16 -3.87 10.62
N GLY A 77 -19.45 -3.58 11.89
CA GLY A 77 -20.17 -4.44 12.81
C GLY A 77 -19.27 -5.28 13.73
N MET A 78 -18.02 -5.57 13.35
CA MET A 78 -17.08 -6.28 14.22
C MET A 78 -16.50 -5.31 15.26
N THR A 79 -16.88 -5.45 16.51
CA THR A 79 -16.55 -4.52 17.61
C THR A 79 -15.67 -5.12 18.69
N GLN A 80 -15.72 -6.45 18.88
CA GLN A 80 -15.07 -7.13 19.99
C GLN A 80 -13.56 -7.32 19.76
N GLN A 81 -12.87 -7.78 20.78
CA GLN A 81 -11.51 -8.26 20.65
C GLN A 81 -11.47 -9.61 19.93
N HIS A 82 -10.44 -9.85 19.10
CA HIS A 82 -10.29 -11.11 18.35
C HIS A 82 -8.95 -11.77 18.69
N ALA A 83 -8.98 -13.03 19.09
CA ALA A 83 -7.77 -13.82 19.27
C ALA A 83 -7.16 -14.13 17.90
N VAL A 84 -5.85 -13.89 17.74
CA VAL A 84 -5.09 -14.25 16.55
C VAL A 84 -4.06 -15.33 16.87
N SER A 85 -3.78 -16.19 15.90
CA SER A 85 -2.99 -17.42 16.07
C SER A 85 -2.09 -17.66 14.86
N LEU A 86 -0.85 -18.09 15.08
CA LEU A 86 0.05 -18.60 14.05
C LEU A 86 0.28 -20.09 14.27
N TRP A 87 0.19 -20.90 13.21
CA TRP A 87 0.29 -22.36 13.27
C TRP A 87 1.29 -22.91 12.24
N THR A 88 1.84 -24.09 12.51
CA THR A 88 2.39 -24.96 11.47
C THR A 88 1.26 -25.50 10.58
N ALA A 89 1.58 -25.95 9.35
CA ALA A 89 0.64 -26.72 8.53
C ALA A 89 0.16 -28.05 9.18
N SER A 90 0.80 -28.50 10.28
CA SER A 90 0.43 -29.68 11.06
C SER A 90 -0.43 -29.39 12.30
N GLY A 91 -0.84 -28.14 12.53
CA GLY A 91 -1.73 -27.76 13.66
C GLY A 91 -1.05 -27.45 14.99
N THR A 92 0.28 -27.35 15.03
CA THR A 92 0.99 -26.85 16.23
C THR A 92 0.89 -25.34 16.28
N ARG A 93 0.28 -24.76 17.33
CA ARG A 93 0.25 -23.31 17.55
C ARG A 93 1.66 -22.83 17.92
N LEU A 94 2.20 -21.89 17.15
CA LEU A 94 3.52 -21.30 17.32
C LEU A 94 3.48 -20.01 18.15
N ALA A 95 2.40 -19.22 18.00
CA ALA A 95 2.13 -18.04 18.82
C ALA A 95 0.64 -17.68 18.83
N SER A 96 0.24 -16.87 19.80
CA SER A 96 -1.06 -16.20 19.84
C SER A 96 -0.92 -14.79 20.40
N ALA A 97 -1.88 -13.93 20.06
CA ALA A 97 -2.08 -12.61 20.63
C ALA A 97 -3.57 -12.22 20.49
N THR A 98 -3.95 -11.03 20.95
CA THR A 98 -5.33 -10.53 20.84
C THR A 98 -5.33 -9.16 20.17
N VAL A 99 -6.06 -9.01 19.07
CA VAL A 99 -6.38 -7.71 18.48
C VAL A 99 -7.44 -7.04 19.36
N PRO A 100 -7.19 -5.86 19.95
CA PRO A 100 -8.14 -5.21 20.85
C PRO A 100 -9.49 -4.89 20.21
N ALA A 101 -10.51 -4.75 21.06
CA ALA A 101 -11.81 -4.21 20.68
C ALA A 101 -11.65 -2.78 20.13
N ALA A 102 -12.33 -2.48 19.02
CA ALA A 102 -12.29 -1.18 18.36
C ALA A 102 -13.51 -1.01 17.45
N THR A 103 -13.89 0.24 17.17
CA THR A 103 -14.97 0.60 16.22
C THR A 103 -14.46 1.00 14.84
N ALA A 104 -13.15 1.24 14.68
CA ALA A 104 -12.54 1.69 13.44
C ALA A 104 -12.40 0.55 12.41
N VAL A 105 -13.12 0.67 11.30
CA VAL A 105 -13.03 -0.23 10.14
C VAL A 105 -11.64 -0.12 9.48
N GLY A 106 -11.07 -1.25 9.07
CA GLY A 106 -9.75 -1.31 8.42
C GLY A 106 -8.83 -2.39 8.98
N TRP A 107 -7.59 -2.42 8.52
CA TRP A 107 -6.56 -3.36 9.01
C TRP A 107 -6.18 -3.06 10.46
N GLN A 108 -6.47 -4.00 11.37
CA GLN A 108 -6.10 -3.95 12.78
C GLN A 108 -5.11 -5.07 13.11
N GLY A 109 -4.02 -4.76 13.79
CA GLY A 109 -2.92 -5.71 14.00
C GLY A 109 -2.27 -5.65 15.37
N VAL A 110 -1.72 -6.80 15.79
CA VAL A 110 -1.07 -6.99 17.09
C VAL A 110 0.25 -7.75 16.91
N ASN A 111 1.24 -7.42 17.74
CA ASN A 111 2.52 -8.13 17.76
C ASN A 111 2.47 -9.30 18.74
N PHE A 112 3.20 -10.38 18.43
CA PHE A 112 3.46 -11.45 19.38
C PHE A 112 4.51 -11.00 20.41
N ALA A 113 4.39 -11.47 21.65
CA ALA A 113 5.37 -11.17 22.71
C ALA A 113 6.78 -11.67 22.36
N THR A 114 6.87 -12.80 21.64
CA THR A 114 8.10 -13.31 21.04
C THR A 114 7.86 -13.53 19.54
N PRO A 115 8.66 -12.93 18.64
CA PRO A 115 8.55 -13.19 17.20
C PRO A 115 8.84 -14.64 16.83
N VAL A 116 8.04 -15.22 15.93
CA VAL A 116 8.17 -16.61 15.48
C VAL A 116 9.06 -16.66 14.25
N ALA A 117 10.19 -17.38 14.30
CA ALA A 117 11.05 -17.60 13.14
C ALA A 117 10.36 -18.52 12.10
N LEU A 118 10.48 -18.18 10.82
CA LEU A 118 9.97 -18.97 9.69
C LEU A 118 11.10 -19.55 8.84
N THR A 119 10.95 -20.80 8.46
CA THR A 119 11.79 -21.48 7.46
C THR A 119 11.30 -21.12 6.05
N LYS A 120 12.24 -20.80 5.15
CA LYS A 120 11.95 -20.54 3.73
C LYS A 120 11.14 -21.70 3.12
N GLY A 121 10.08 -21.36 2.38
CA GLY A 121 9.24 -22.32 1.64
C GLY A 121 8.38 -23.26 2.51
N THR A 122 8.44 -23.14 3.84
CA THR A 122 7.54 -23.89 4.72
C THR A 122 6.17 -23.23 4.78
N VAL A 123 5.11 -24.03 4.75
CA VAL A 123 3.72 -23.56 4.85
C VAL A 123 3.32 -23.40 6.31
N TYR A 124 2.75 -22.24 6.62
CA TYR A 124 2.20 -21.85 7.90
C TYR A 124 0.75 -21.39 7.72
N VAL A 125 0.00 -21.30 8.81
CA VAL A 125 -1.35 -20.74 8.81
C VAL A 125 -1.44 -19.59 9.80
N ALA A 126 -1.86 -18.43 9.33
CA ALA A 126 -2.29 -17.32 10.18
C ALA A 126 -3.81 -17.39 10.32
N SER A 127 -4.35 -17.25 11.53
CA SER A 127 -5.79 -17.31 11.77
C SER A 127 -6.27 -16.35 12.86
N TYR A 128 -7.57 -16.06 12.87
CA TYR A 128 -8.26 -15.33 13.93
C TYR A 128 -9.60 -15.99 14.27
N HIS A 129 -10.02 -15.83 15.53
CA HIS A 129 -11.31 -16.33 16.04
C HIS A 129 -12.32 -15.19 16.18
N THR A 130 -13.56 -15.44 15.74
CA THR A 130 -14.68 -14.49 15.83
C THR A 130 -15.97 -15.21 16.19
N ALA A 131 -16.88 -14.48 16.83
CA ALA A 131 -18.29 -14.86 17.04
C ALA A 131 -19.23 -13.70 16.63
N GLU A 132 -18.72 -12.76 15.83
CA GLU A 132 -19.43 -11.56 15.36
C GLU A 132 -19.75 -11.60 13.86
N GLY A 133 -19.36 -12.65 13.13
CA GLY A 133 -19.19 -12.58 11.67
C GLY A 133 -17.81 -12.04 11.27
N TYR A 134 -17.58 -11.84 9.97
CA TYR A 134 -16.26 -11.59 9.38
C TYR A 134 -16.31 -10.96 7.97
N PRO A 135 -15.27 -10.24 7.49
CA PRO A 135 -15.11 -9.99 6.07
C PRO A 135 -14.84 -11.28 5.30
N ALA A 136 -15.44 -11.43 4.12
CA ALA A 136 -15.13 -12.49 3.18
C ALA A 136 -15.21 -11.99 1.74
N GLU A 137 -14.31 -12.47 0.89
CA GLU A 137 -14.39 -12.27 -0.57
C GLU A 137 -14.23 -13.60 -1.29
N SER A 138 -15.35 -14.10 -1.83
CA SER A 138 -15.38 -15.38 -2.54
C SER A 138 -14.69 -15.29 -3.90
N ASN A 139 -14.10 -16.40 -4.34
CA ASN A 139 -13.33 -16.57 -5.58
C ASN A 139 -11.99 -15.81 -5.62
N TYR A 140 -11.59 -15.10 -4.57
CA TYR A 140 -10.36 -14.29 -4.52
C TYR A 140 -9.10 -15.09 -4.95
N PHE A 141 -8.87 -16.29 -4.40
CA PHE A 141 -7.74 -17.14 -4.80
C PHE A 141 -8.01 -18.04 -6.02
N ALA A 142 -9.13 -17.87 -6.74
CA ALA A 142 -9.44 -18.66 -7.92
C ALA A 142 -8.54 -18.30 -9.14
N ALA A 143 -7.97 -17.09 -9.15
CA ALA A 143 -6.98 -16.67 -10.13
C ALA A 143 -5.57 -17.26 -9.89
N GLY A 144 -5.33 -17.88 -8.72
CA GLY A 144 -4.03 -18.43 -8.32
C GLY A 144 -3.56 -17.94 -6.95
N PRO A 145 -2.28 -18.16 -6.60
CA PRO A 145 -1.70 -17.62 -5.37
C PRO A 145 -1.41 -16.12 -5.51
N VAL A 146 -1.61 -15.37 -4.42
CA VAL A 146 -1.11 -14.01 -4.26
C VAL A 146 0.34 -14.07 -3.80
N GLU A 147 1.18 -13.19 -4.36
CA GLU A 147 2.57 -12.96 -3.93
C GLU A 147 2.79 -11.46 -3.71
N ARG A 148 3.39 -11.08 -2.58
CA ARG A 148 3.76 -9.68 -2.27
C ARG A 148 4.97 -9.64 -1.35
N GLY A 149 6.01 -8.90 -1.75
CA GLY A 149 7.30 -8.90 -1.04
C GLY A 149 7.94 -10.28 -1.06
N MET A 150 8.24 -10.84 0.12
CA MET A 150 8.73 -12.21 0.28
C MET A 150 7.63 -13.19 0.75
N LEU A 151 6.35 -12.79 0.73
CA LEU A 151 5.22 -13.62 1.15
C LEU A 151 4.42 -14.14 -0.04
N ILE A 152 3.96 -15.40 0.06
CA ILE A 152 3.12 -16.07 -0.94
C ILE A 152 1.98 -16.81 -0.22
N SER A 153 0.73 -16.69 -0.67
CA SER A 153 -0.36 -17.58 -0.21
C SER A 153 -0.10 -19.00 -0.74
N ALA A 154 0.09 -19.97 0.17
CA ALA A 154 0.81 -21.20 -0.13
C ALA A 154 0.09 -22.48 0.36
N ALA A 155 -1.13 -22.69 -0.12
CA ALA A 155 -1.72 -24.01 -0.20
C ALA A 155 -1.21 -24.76 -1.45
N THR A 156 -1.08 -26.09 -1.39
CA THR A 156 -0.75 -26.94 -2.55
C THR A 156 -1.77 -26.82 -3.69
N ASP A 157 -2.99 -26.43 -3.33
CA ASP A 157 -4.09 -26.06 -4.21
C ASP A 157 -4.49 -24.61 -3.84
N PRO A 158 -4.22 -23.61 -4.71
CA PRO A 158 -4.49 -22.20 -4.41
C PRO A 158 -5.95 -21.89 -4.02
N THR A 159 -6.92 -22.68 -4.49
CA THR A 159 -8.34 -22.52 -4.10
C THR A 159 -8.59 -22.79 -2.61
N ARG A 160 -7.56 -23.27 -1.89
CA ARG A 160 -7.57 -23.61 -0.47
C ARG A 160 -6.56 -22.78 0.33
N ASN A 161 -6.14 -21.63 -0.22
CA ASN A 161 -5.34 -20.63 0.49
C ASN A 161 -6.10 -20.02 1.67
N GLY A 162 -7.36 -19.63 1.47
CA GLY A 162 -8.26 -19.28 2.57
C GLY A 162 -8.80 -20.53 3.27
N VAL A 163 -8.92 -20.45 4.59
CA VAL A 163 -9.34 -21.57 5.45
C VAL A 163 -10.28 -21.14 6.56
N TYR A 164 -11.09 -22.08 7.04
CA TYR A 164 -11.94 -21.91 8.22
C TYR A 164 -12.11 -23.22 9.01
N THR A 165 -12.52 -23.12 10.27
CA THR A 165 -13.09 -24.20 11.09
C THR A 165 -14.10 -23.58 12.06
N TYR A 166 -15.35 -24.07 12.08
CA TYR A 166 -16.34 -23.68 13.09
C TYR A 166 -16.00 -24.29 14.46
N GLY A 167 -16.19 -23.50 15.52
CA GLY A 167 -15.93 -23.92 16.90
C GLY A 167 -15.99 -22.75 17.88
N THR A 168 -16.44 -23.03 19.11
CA THR A 168 -16.50 -22.03 20.20
C THR A 168 -15.13 -21.68 20.79
N THR A 169 -14.09 -22.44 20.43
CA THR A 169 -12.69 -22.21 20.85
C THR A 169 -11.77 -22.12 19.64
N SER A 170 -10.65 -21.43 19.82
CA SER A 170 -9.66 -21.22 18.77
C SER A 170 -8.89 -22.50 18.44
N VAL A 171 -9.01 -22.97 17.19
CA VAL A 171 -8.43 -24.23 16.67
C VAL A 171 -7.88 -24.01 15.27
N MET A 172 -6.92 -24.82 14.81
CA MET A 172 -6.33 -24.63 13.47
C MET A 172 -7.42 -24.74 12.38
N PRO A 173 -7.56 -23.72 11.51
CA PRO A 173 -8.54 -23.77 10.42
C PRO A 173 -8.04 -24.69 9.29
N SER A 174 -8.88 -25.62 8.85
CA SER A 174 -8.49 -26.72 7.96
C SER A 174 -9.37 -26.86 6.70
N SER A 175 -10.67 -26.63 6.84
CA SER A 175 -11.64 -26.54 5.74
C SER A 175 -11.39 -25.29 4.88
N SER A 176 -11.96 -25.26 3.68
CA SER A 176 -11.80 -24.17 2.72
C SER A 176 -13.06 -24.06 1.87
N TYR A 177 -13.54 -22.83 1.62
CA TYR A 177 -14.75 -22.54 0.84
C TYR A 177 -14.42 -21.59 -0.30
N ARG A 178 -14.95 -21.85 -1.50
CA ARG A 178 -14.96 -20.99 -2.71
C ARG A 178 -13.72 -20.10 -2.95
N SER A 179 -12.50 -20.59 -2.71
CA SER A 179 -11.28 -19.77 -2.83
C SER A 179 -11.34 -18.44 -2.05
N THR A 180 -12.10 -18.39 -0.96
CA THR A 180 -12.44 -17.16 -0.24
C THR A 180 -11.23 -16.56 0.49
N ASN A 181 -11.07 -15.24 0.44
CA ASN A 181 -10.18 -14.52 1.36
C ASN A 181 -10.97 -14.05 2.59
N TYR A 182 -10.46 -14.32 3.79
CA TYR A 182 -11.05 -13.90 5.07
C TYR A 182 -10.33 -12.70 5.71
N PHE A 183 -9.46 -12.05 4.93
CA PHE A 183 -8.72 -10.83 5.26
C PHE A 183 -7.96 -10.90 6.58
N ILE A 184 -7.08 -11.88 6.65
CA ILE A 184 -6.04 -12.01 7.67
C ILE A 184 -4.67 -12.14 7.00
N ASP A 185 -3.70 -11.43 7.58
CA ASP A 185 -2.37 -11.25 7.03
C ASP A 185 -1.32 -11.22 8.15
N VAL A 186 -0.06 -11.38 7.79
CA VAL A 186 1.07 -11.51 8.71
C VAL A 186 2.01 -10.32 8.62
N ARG A 187 2.66 -9.99 9.75
CA ARG A 187 3.71 -8.96 9.83
C ARG A 187 5.07 -9.65 9.77
N PHE A 188 5.49 -10.06 8.57
CA PHE A 188 6.77 -10.71 8.33
C PHE A 188 7.92 -9.71 8.32
N VAL A 189 9.07 -10.09 8.86
CA VAL A 189 10.35 -9.36 8.73
C VAL A 189 11.37 -10.36 8.21
N PRO A 190 11.92 -10.19 6.99
CA PRO A 190 12.97 -11.06 6.49
C PRO A 190 14.25 -10.94 7.33
N SER A 191 14.97 -12.04 7.47
CA SER A 191 16.30 -12.03 8.08
C SER A 191 17.26 -11.33 7.11
N GLY A 192 17.79 -10.17 7.51
CA GLY A 192 18.77 -9.42 6.73
C GLY A 192 19.96 -10.29 6.37
N THR A 193 20.20 -10.48 5.06
CA THR A 193 21.25 -11.35 4.55
C THR A 193 22.61 -10.73 4.78
N THR A 194 23.42 -11.34 5.64
CA THR A 194 24.87 -11.30 5.47
C THR A 194 25.18 -11.83 4.07
N PRO A 195 25.89 -11.08 3.20
CA PRO A 195 26.32 -11.62 1.93
C PRO A 195 27.17 -12.88 2.16
N PRO A 196 26.99 -13.97 1.40
CA PRO A 196 27.96 -15.06 1.40
C PRO A 196 29.35 -14.49 1.09
N PRO A 197 30.42 -14.89 1.81
CA PRO A 197 31.75 -14.39 1.52
C PRO A 197 32.09 -14.70 0.05
N THR A 198 32.48 -13.68 -0.70
CA THR A 198 32.66 -13.72 -2.15
C THR A 198 33.76 -14.70 -2.54
N THR A 199 33.38 -15.94 -2.83
CA THR A 199 34.26 -16.97 -3.36
C THR A 199 34.26 -16.89 -4.88
N THR A 200 35.35 -16.37 -5.44
CA THR A 200 35.55 -16.30 -6.89
C THR A 200 35.64 -17.71 -7.48
N ARG A 201 34.79 -18.01 -8.47
CA ARG A 201 34.86 -19.25 -9.26
C ARG A 201 34.54 -18.93 -10.73
N PRO A 202 35.30 -19.47 -11.71
CA PRO A 202 35.22 -19.03 -13.10
C PRO A 202 33.98 -19.52 -13.86
N THR A 203 33.80 -18.91 -15.03
CA THR A 203 32.71 -19.05 -16.00
C THR A 203 32.44 -20.49 -16.47
N ALA A 204 31.17 -20.82 -16.70
CA ALA A 204 30.72 -21.97 -17.48
C ALA A 204 29.49 -21.59 -18.33
N THR A 205 29.25 -22.30 -19.43
CA THR A 205 28.37 -21.84 -20.53
C THR A 205 26.99 -22.54 -20.58
N THR A 206 26.08 -21.93 -21.35
CA THR A 206 24.66 -22.22 -21.61
C THR A 206 24.24 -23.64 -22.02
N THR A 207 23.00 -24.02 -21.69
CA THR A 207 22.07 -24.80 -22.56
C THR A 207 20.59 -24.61 -22.17
N THR A 208 19.67 -25.03 -23.04
CA THR A 208 18.20 -24.76 -23.11
C THR A 208 17.55 -25.84 -24.04
N PRO A 209 16.24 -25.87 -24.46
CA PRO A 209 15.15 -24.86 -24.37
C PRO A 209 13.82 -25.21 -23.61
N PRO A 210 12.65 -25.62 -24.20
CA PRO A 210 11.39 -24.89 -23.92
C PRO A 210 10.11 -25.75 -23.59
N GLY A 211 8.97 -25.07 -23.37
CA GLY A 211 7.63 -25.66 -23.48
C GLY A 211 6.47 -24.68 -23.22
N THR A 212 5.48 -24.61 -24.12
CA THR A 212 4.25 -23.78 -24.01
C THR A 212 3.09 -24.41 -24.80
N THR A 213 1.87 -24.40 -24.24
CA THR A 213 0.55 -24.32 -24.96
C THR A 213 -0.63 -24.27 -23.97
N THR A 214 -1.72 -23.58 -24.35
CA THR A 214 -3.02 -23.48 -23.64
C THR A 214 -4.14 -23.40 -24.68
N PRO A 215 -5.23 -24.19 -24.59
CA PRO A 215 -6.61 -23.63 -24.48
C PRO A 215 -7.64 -24.59 -23.81
N PRO A 216 -8.97 -24.34 -23.80
CA PRO A 216 -9.74 -23.12 -23.47
C PRO A 216 -10.83 -23.38 -22.37
N VAL A 217 -11.76 -22.43 -22.16
CA VAL A 217 -12.86 -22.47 -21.16
C VAL A 217 -14.24 -22.22 -21.81
N THR A 218 -15.30 -22.88 -21.33
CA THR A 218 -16.73 -22.50 -21.49
C THR A 218 -17.59 -23.22 -20.42
N THR A 219 -18.10 -22.54 -19.36
CA THR A 219 -19.48 -22.00 -19.13
C THR A 219 -20.62 -23.07 -19.00
N THR A 220 -21.79 -22.87 -18.37
CA THR A 220 -22.59 -21.63 -18.10
C THR A 220 -23.41 -21.72 -16.74
N PRO A 221 -24.54 -21.01 -16.43
CA PRO A 221 -24.77 -20.24 -15.17
C PRO A 221 -25.90 -20.83 -14.26
N PRO A 222 -26.68 -20.09 -13.40
CA PRO A 222 -26.62 -18.74 -12.78
C PRO A 222 -26.54 -18.83 -11.21
N VAL A 223 -27.01 -18.00 -10.26
CA VAL A 223 -27.92 -16.81 -10.10
C VAL A 223 -27.35 -15.92 -8.96
N THR A 224 -26.97 -14.65 -9.19
CA THR A 224 -27.71 -13.37 -9.02
C THR A 224 -28.07 -12.88 -7.60
N THR A 225 -27.15 -12.11 -7.01
CA THR A 225 -27.43 -10.91 -6.20
C THR A 225 -26.64 -9.77 -6.86
N THR A 226 -27.30 -8.72 -7.34
CA THR A 226 -26.70 -7.80 -8.32
C THR A 226 -25.56 -6.97 -7.72
N PRO A 227 -24.32 -7.06 -8.24
CA PRO A 227 -23.26 -6.09 -7.94
C PRO A 227 -23.59 -4.72 -8.57
N PRO A 228 -22.99 -3.61 -8.11
CA PRO A 228 -22.95 -2.39 -8.92
C PRO A 228 -22.34 -2.70 -10.30
N PRO A 229 -22.73 -1.97 -11.37
CA PRO A 229 -22.52 -2.39 -12.75
C PRO A 229 -21.04 -2.62 -13.08
N SER A 230 -20.68 -3.88 -13.30
CA SER A 230 -19.37 -4.28 -13.82
C SER A 230 -19.22 -3.74 -15.25
N GLY A 231 -18.43 -2.66 -15.40
CA GLY A 231 -18.17 -2.06 -16.71
C GLY A 231 -17.55 -0.65 -16.68
N THR A 232 -17.78 0.14 -15.63
CA THR A 232 -17.32 1.54 -15.57
C THR A 232 -16.01 1.76 -14.82
N TYR A 233 -15.78 1.10 -13.67
CA TYR A 233 -14.56 1.27 -12.85
C TYR A 233 -13.81 -0.02 -12.51
N VAL A 234 -12.51 0.14 -12.22
CA VAL A 234 -11.61 -0.92 -11.74
C VAL A 234 -11.94 -1.36 -10.32
N GLN A 235 -11.71 -2.63 -9.99
CA GLN A 235 -12.04 -3.16 -8.66
C GLN A 235 -10.84 -3.08 -7.71
N PRO A 236 -11.06 -3.02 -6.37
CA PRO A 236 -9.98 -3.04 -5.39
C PRO A 236 -9.01 -4.21 -5.56
N GLY A 237 -7.75 -4.01 -5.24
CA GLY A 237 -6.72 -5.05 -5.35
C GLY A 237 -6.41 -5.49 -6.78
N THR A 238 -7.02 -4.90 -7.83
CA THR A 238 -6.72 -5.25 -9.24
C THR A 238 -5.55 -4.46 -9.83
N GLN A 239 -5.17 -3.34 -9.22
CA GLN A 239 -4.28 -2.35 -9.83
C GLN A 239 -2.84 -2.33 -9.30
N GLY A 240 -2.02 -1.45 -9.90
CA GLY A 240 -0.62 -1.26 -9.55
C GLY A 240 0.33 -2.25 -10.23
N TYR A 241 1.53 -2.40 -9.67
CA TYR A 241 2.47 -3.42 -10.13
C TYR A 241 1.96 -4.83 -9.77
N ARG A 242 1.89 -5.71 -10.77
CA ARG A 242 1.29 -7.06 -10.66
C ARG A 242 2.32 -8.20 -10.69
N GLY A 243 3.60 -7.91 -10.91
CA GLY A 243 4.66 -8.92 -11.00
C GLY A 243 5.25 -9.30 -9.64
N SER A 244 6.18 -10.25 -9.63
CA SER A 244 6.97 -10.56 -8.43
C SER A 244 7.90 -9.41 -8.08
N MET A 245 7.93 -9.01 -6.81
CA MET A 245 8.90 -8.04 -6.28
C MET A 245 10.36 -8.48 -6.52
N SER A 246 10.61 -9.78 -6.71
CA SER A 246 11.96 -10.32 -7.00
C SER A 246 12.44 -10.05 -8.42
N ALA A 247 11.55 -9.67 -9.35
CA ALA A 247 11.89 -9.28 -10.72
C ALA A 247 12.31 -7.80 -10.83
N LEU A 248 12.05 -6.98 -9.79
CA LEU A 248 12.34 -5.55 -9.79
C LEU A 248 13.81 -5.25 -9.48
N THR A 249 14.37 -4.23 -10.14
CA THR A 249 15.66 -3.66 -9.74
C THR A 249 15.49 -2.82 -8.48
N THR A 250 15.96 -3.33 -7.34
CA THR A 250 15.92 -2.58 -6.07
C THR A 250 16.95 -1.45 -6.03
N TYR A 251 16.47 -0.23 -5.81
CA TYR A 251 17.26 0.94 -5.44
C TYR A 251 16.96 1.30 -3.98
N SER A 252 17.99 1.35 -3.13
CA SER A 252 17.83 1.84 -1.76
C SER A 252 19.11 2.51 -1.24
N ALA A 253 18.95 3.47 -0.32
CA ALA A 253 20.10 4.08 0.34
C ALA A 253 20.98 3.08 1.12
N ALA A 254 20.42 1.91 1.46
CA ALA A 254 21.11 0.81 2.14
C ALA A 254 21.91 -0.10 1.19
N ASN A 255 21.47 -0.27 -0.07
CA ASN A 255 22.26 -0.98 -1.09
C ASN A 255 23.15 -0.05 -1.93
N GLY A 256 23.01 1.27 -1.77
CA GLY A 256 23.80 2.30 -2.44
C GLY A 256 23.49 2.49 -3.93
N ARG A 257 22.62 1.65 -4.51
CA ARG A 257 22.29 1.66 -5.94
C ARG A 257 21.25 2.74 -6.23
N ALA A 258 21.51 3.57 -7.24
CA ALA A 258 20.60 4.59 -7.73
C ALA A 258 20.41 4.47 -9.26
N PRO A 259 19.31 5.01 -9.82
CA PRO A 259 19.13 5.16 -11.27
C PRO A 259 20.01 6.29 -11.85
N SER A 260 20.10 6.37 -13.19
CA SER A 260 21.01 7.29 -13.88
C SER A 260 20.65 8.77 -13.64
N GLY A 261 21.66 9.55 -13.23
CA GLY A 261 21.50 10.97 -12.84
C GLY A 261 20.64 11.18 -11.59
N CYS A 262 20.58 10.16 -10.73
CA CYS A 262 20.04 10.25 -9.37
C CYS A 262 21.11 9.88 -8.33
N SER A 263 20.97 10.41 -7.11
CA SER A 263 21.83 10.09 -5.97
C SER A 263 21.01 9.98 -4.68
N TRP A 264 21.46 9.20 -3.69
CA TRP A 264 20.75 9.07 -2.43
C TRP A 264 21.07 10.20 -1.46
N ASN A 265 20.05 10.96 -1.04
CA ASN A 265 20.17 11.82 0.13
C ASN A 265 20.32 10.93 1.38
N GLN A 266 21.54 10.82 1.90
CA GLN A 266 21.83 9.88 2.98
C GLN A 266 21.28 10.29 4.35
N THR A 267 20.83 11.53 4.54
CA THR A 267 20.15 11.98 5.77
C THR A 267 18.67 11.60 5.73
N TYR A 268 17.98 11.90 4.63
CA TYR A 268 16.52 11.80 4.53
C TYR A 268 16.02 10.58 3.74
N LYS A 269 16.91 9.80 3.13
CA LYS A 269 16.60 8.55 2.40
C LYS A 269 15.59 8.72 1.26
N TYR A 270 15.80 9.76 0.44
CA TYR A 270 15.15 9.93 -0.87
C TYR A 270 16.20 9.95 -2.00
N LEU A 271 15.79 9.64 -3.23
CA LEU A 271 16.57 9.86 -4.44
C LEU A 271 16.46 11.33 -4.87
N ASP A 272 17.58 12.05 -4.88
CA ASP A 272 17.71 13.36 -5.53
C ASP A 272 18.12 13.16 -6.98
N CYS A 273 17.25 13.52 -7.91
CA CYS A 273 17.39 13.25 -9.35
C CYS A 273 17.43 14.55 -10.16
N THR A 274 18.43 14.71 -11.01
CA THR A 274 18.66 15.94 -11.81
C THR A 274 18.62 15.74 -13.33
N SER A 275 18.53 14.50 -13.80
CA SER A 275 18.30 14.19 -15.23
C SER A 275 17.06 14.92 -15.77
N THR A 276 17.20 15.63 -16.90
CA THR A 276 16.08 16.34 -17.56
C THR A 276 14.88 15.44 -17.80
N VAL A 277 15.12 14.19 -18.19
CA VAL A 277 14.12 13.12 -18.27
C VAL A 277 14.47 12.04 -17.24
N LEU A 278 13.50 11.57 -16.47
CA LEU A 278 13.66 10.45 -15.54
C LEU A 278 12.77 9.28 -15.97
N ASN A 279 13.41 8.20 -16.45
CA ASN A 279 12.74 6.95 -16.82
C ASN A 279 13.05 5.88 -15.77
N LEU A 280 12.01 5.24 -15.22
CA LEU A 280 12.09 4.15 -14.25
C LEU A 280 11.14 3.03 -14.69
N ASP A 281 11.70 1.88 -15.07
CA ASP A 281 10.93 0.72 -15.52
C ASP A 281 11.40 -0.55 -14.79
N HIS A 282 10.45 -1.35 -14.29
CA HIS A 282 10.72 -2.54 -13.48
C HIS A 282 11.67 -2.28 -12.29
N VAL A 283 11.43 -1.22 -11.51
CA VAL A 283 12.24 -0.85 -10.33
C VAL A 283 11.47 -0.95 -9.01
N TYR A 284 12.19 -1.21 -7.93
CA TYR A 284 11.71 -1.10 -6.55
C TYR A 284 12.51 -0.01 -5.83
N VAL A 285 11.92 1.17 -5.64
CA VAL A 285 12.57 2.30 -4.95
C VAL A 285 12.15 2.30 -3.50
N GLN A 286 13.11 2.13 -2.57
CA GLN A 286 12.88 2.17 -1.13
C GLN A 286 13.21 3.57 -0.60
N GLY A 287 12.26 4.50 -0.73
CA GLY A 287 12.41 5.92 -0.40
C GLY A 287 11.53 6.82 -1.26
N GLY A 288 11.54 8.12 -0.97
CA GLY A 288 10.95 9.13 -1.85
C GLY A 288 11.80 9.42 -3.09
N ILE A 289 11.21 10.06 -4.08
CA ILE A 289 11.89 10.64 -5.24
C ILE A 289 11.70 12.16 -5.19
N TYR A 290 12.80 12.90 -5.13
CA TYR A 290 12.85 14.35 -5.30
C TYR A 290 13.53 14.63 -6.63
N TRP A 291 12.76 15.03 -7.65
CA TRP A 291 13.26 15.16 -9.01
C TRP A 291 13.14 16.61 -9.49
N ARG A 292 14.24 17.11 -10.03
CA ARG A 292 14.42 18.49 -10.50
C ARG A 292 14.67 18.58 -12.02
N GLY A 293 14.49 17.47 -12.73
CA GLY A 293 14.39 17.50 -14.19
C GLY A 293 13.14 18.25 -14.62
N CYS A 294 13.21 18.87 -15.79
CA CYS A 294 12.16 19.73 -16.34
C CYS A 294 11.60 19.18 -17.66
N GLY A 295 11.93 17.95 -18.04
CA GLY A 295 11.34 17.22 -19.17
C GLY A 295 10.33 16.20 -18.66
N ASP A 296 10.36 14.99 -19.20
CA ASP A 296 9.41 13.93 -18.84
C ASP A 296 9.80 13.11 -17.61
N LEU A 297 8.79 12.67 -16.87
CA LEU A 297 8.90 11.68 -15.81
C LEU A 297 8.10 10.44 -16.23
N ASN A 298 8.74 9.30 -16.41
CA ASN A 298 8.08 8.06 -16.80
C ASN A 298 8.38 6.96 -15.78
N ILE A 299 7.34 6.45 -15.09
CA ILE A 299 7.47 5.36 -14.11
C ILE A 299 6.51 4.22 -14.45
N THR A 300 7.06 3.11 -14.94
CA THR A 300 6.31 1.96 -15.46
C THR A 300 6.64 0.67 -14.71
N GLN A 301 5.65 -0.20 -14.51
CA GLN A 301 5.84 -1.55 -13.93
C GLN A 301 6.68 -1.58 -12.64
N SER A 302 6.52 -0.57 -11.78
CA SER A 302 7.44 -0.31 -10.67
C SER A 302 6.74 -0.16 -9.32
N VAL A 303 7.51 -0.24 -8.23
CA VAL A 303 7.02 0.03 -6.88
C VAL A 303 7.89 1.11 -6.23
N ILE A 304 7.27 2.21 -5.80
CA ILE A 304 7.93 3.29 -5.06
C ILE A 304 7.36 3.26 -3.64
N ASP A 305 8.20 2.92 -2.67
CA ASP A 305 7.83 2.60 -1.28
C ASP A 305 8.41 3.68 -0.36
N TRP A 306 7.59 4.68 -0.07
CA TRP A 306 7.98 5.90 0.61
C TRP A 306 8.29 5.67 2.09
N TYR A 307 9.42 6.24 2.51
CA TYR A 307 9.75 6.44 3.92
C TYR A 307 9.51 7.89 4.30
N PRO A 308 9.09 8.17 5.54
CA PRO A 308 8.79 9.53 5.97
C PRO A 308 10.11 10.31 5.99
N SER A 309 10.22 11.24 5.05
CA SER A 309 11.46 11.94 4.71
C SER A 309 11.25 13.45 4.75
N LYS A 310 12.18 14.22 4.18
CA LYS A 310 11.96 15.66 3.95
C LYS A 310 11.17 15.98 2.67
N THR A 311 10.87 15.00 1.81
CA THR A 311 9.88 15.21 0.74
C THR A 311 8.49 15.13 1.35
N TRP A 312 7.58 15.99 0.92
CA TRP A 312 6.17 15.87 1.35
C TRP A 312 5.42 14.82 0.52
N HIS A 313 5.93 14.49 -0.67
CA HIS A 313 5.33 13.49 -1.55
C HIS A 313 6.23 12.28 -1.78
N ASN A 314 5.63 11.14 -2.14
CA ASN A 314 6.37 9.95 -2.54
C ASN A 314 7.21 10.22 -3.79
N ILE A 315 6.66 10.97 -4.74
CA ILE A 315 7.38 11.61 -5.82
C ILE A 315 7.08 13.10 -5.79
N GLN A 316 8.11 13.94 -5.74
CA GLN A 316 7.98 15.39 -5.79
C GLN A 316 8.74 15.92 -7.00
N ALA A 317 7.99 16.33 -8.02
CA ALA A 317 8.52 16.92 -9.25
C ALA A 317 8.71 18.43 -9.06
N ALA A 318 9.89 18.80 -8.55
CA ALA A 318 10.21 20.13 -8.03
C ALA A 318 10.82 21.09 -9.07
N CYS A 319 10.63 20.85 -10.37
CA CYS A 319 11.04 21.82 -11.39
C CYS A 319 10.06 23.01 -11.41
N GLN A 320 10.58 24.22 -11.23
CA GLN A 320 9.77 25.45 -11.22
C GLN A 320 9.44 25.98 -12.63
N GLN A 321 10.13 25.49 -13.67
CA GLN A 321 9.96 25.91 -15.07
C GLN A 321 10.04 24.68 -16.01
N PRO A 322 8.96 23.87 -16.10
CA PRO A 322 8.90 22.71 -16.98
C PRO A 322 9.06 23.07 -18.47
N SER A 323 9.55 22.11 -19.25
CA SER A 323 9.71 22.24 -20.70
C SER A 323 8.34 22.18 -21.40
N ALA A 324 8.17 22.97 -22.46
CA ALA A 324 6.95 22.91 -23.27
C ALA A 324 6.74 21.49 -23.83
N GLY A 325 5.61 20.87 -23.49
CA GLY A 325 5.26 19.50 -23.91
C GLY A 325 5.70 18.38 -22.97
N ALA A 326 6.31 18.68 -21.83
CA ALA A 326 6.64 17.69 -20.79
C ALA A 326 5.37 16.98 -20.25
N ALA A 327 5.51 15.72 -19.83
CA ALA A 327 4.45 14.97 -19.14
C ALA A 327 4.96 14.04 -18.03
N TYR A 328 4.16 13.84 -16.98
CA TYR A 328 4.49 12.97 -15.85
C TYR A 328 3.64 11.69 -15.89
N THR A 329 4.16 10.65 -16.53
CA THR A 329 3.47 9.39 -16.85
C THR A 329 3.74 8.29 -15.83
N ILE A 330 2.69 7.72 -15.24
CA ILE A 330 2.74 6.61 -14.28
C ILE A 330 1.86 5.47 -14.81
N ARG A 331 2.40 4.25 -15.04
CA ARG A 331 1.62 3.12 -15.58
C ARG A 331 1.96 1.77 -14.97
N ASN A 332 0.97 1.01 -14.50
CA ASN A 332 1.18 -0.31 -13.87
C ASN A 332 2.12 -0.23 -12.65
N THR A 333 2.04 0.87 -11.91
CA THR A 333 3.00 1.22 -10.85
C THR A 333 2.27 1.34 -9.52
N THR A 334 2.91 0.88 -8.44
CA THR A 334 2.42 1.07 -7.07
C THR A 334 3.20 2.18 -6.39
N LEU A 335 2.52 3.27 -6.05
CA LEU A 335 2.99 4.30 -5.12
C LEU A 335 2.42 3.96 -3.74
N GLN A 336 3.27 3.83 -2.73
CA GLN A 336 2.80 3.45 -1.39
C GLN A 336 3.68 4.02 -0.26
N THR A 337 3.11 4.14 0.94
CA THR A 337 3.89 4.32 2.17
C THR A 337 4.40 2.99 2.70
N SER A 338 5.66 2.97 3.16
CA SER A 338 6.22 1.79 3.84
C SER A 338 5.44 1.45 5.13
N PRO A 339 5.18 0.17 5.45
CA PRO A 339 4.43 -0.22 6.67
C PRO A 339 5.06 0.15 8.03
N SER A 340 6.18 0.88 8.05
CA SER A 340 6.75 1.53 9.23
C SER A 340 6.35 3.01 9.40
N VAL A 341 5.61 3.60 8.45
CA VAL A 341 5.03 4.94 8.58
C VAL A 341 3.82 4.85 9.52
N THR A 342 3.95 5.39 10.74
CA THR A 342 2.86 5.46 11.73
C THR A 342 2.50 6.88 12.15
N THR A 343 3.35 7.86 11.81
CA THR A 343 3.17 9.29 12.08
C THR A 343 3.77 10.08 10.93
N TYR A 344 3.16 11.21 10.59
CA TYR A 344 3.61 12.08 9.50
C TYR A 344 4.20 13.34 10.12
N THR A 345 5.48 13.60 9.82
CA THR A 345 6.26 14.71 10.42
C THR A 345 6.38 15.91 9.47
N GLY A 346 5.35 16.13 8.64
CA GLY A 346 5.16 17.31 7.78
C GLY A 346 3.83 17.99 8.12
N GLY A 347 3.57 19.13 7.49
CA GLY A 347 2.30 19.85 7.62
C GLY A 347 1.19 19.23 6.76
N SER A 348 0.24 20.05 6.34
CA SER A 348 -0.73 19.66 5.31
C SER A 348 -0.08 19.16 4.02
N ASP A 349 -0.88 18.41 3.24
CA ASP A 349 -0.60 18.05 1.85
C ASP A 349 0.62 17.13 1.62
N ILE A 350 0.48 15.88 2.09
CA ILE A 350 1.41 14.75 1.85
C ILE A 350 0.72 13.72 0.96
N GLY A 351 1.30 13.37 -0.19
CA GLY A 351 0.68 12.44 -1.14
C GLY A 351 1.61 11.61 -2.04
N GLY A 352 1.03 10.91 -3.01
CA GLY A 352 1.74 10.01 -3.93
C GLY A 352 2.62 10.74 -4.95
N LEU A 353 2.06 11.68 -5.70
CA LEU A 353 2.78 12.51 -6.67
C LEU A 353 2.19 13.93 -6.67
N ASN A 354 3.06 14.93 -6.57
CA ASN A 354 2.73 16.35 -6.71
C ASN A 354 3.43 16.96 -7.93
N GLU A 355 2.67 17.76 -8.66
CA GLU A 355 3.10 18.60 -9.78
C GLU A 355 3.24 20.04 -9.28
N TYR A 356 4.47 20.53 -9.12
CA TYR A 356 4.75 21.81 -8.44
C TYR A 356 4.15 23.07 -9.10
N THR A 357 3.71 23.00 -10.37
CA THR A 357 3.35 24.19 -11.16
C THR A 357 1.88 24.30 -11.58
N GLY A 358 1.08 23.25 -11.42
CA GLY A 358 -0.29 23.16 -11.98
C GLY A 358 -0.36 23.17 -13.52
N SER A 359 0.78 23.11 -14.21
CA SER A 359 0.91 23.30 -15.66
C SER A 359 1.25 22.04 -16.46
N VAL A 360 1.77 20.99 -15.81
CA VAL A 360 2.20 19.74 -16.46
C VAL A 360 1.12 18.66 -16.36
N PRO A 361 0.77 17.97 -17.45
CA PRO A 361 -0.18 16.86 -17.40
C PRO A 361 0.42 15.66 -16.64
N MET A 362 -0.28 15.26 -15.58
CA MET A 362 -0.09 13.99 -14.88
C MET A 362 -0.90 12.91 -15.61
N LEU A 363 -0.24 11.84 -16.03
CA LEU A 363 -0.78 10.82 -16.93
C LEU A 363 -0.71 9.44 -16.26
N VAL A 364 -1.66 9.17 -15.36
CA VAL A 364 -1.70 7.98 -14.49
C VAL A 364 -2.68 6.94 -15.03
N TYR A 365 -2.21 5.71 -15.21
CA TYR A 365 -3.03 4.61 -15.74
C TYR A 365 -2.77 3.30 -15.00
N ASN A 366 -3.83 2.52 -14.75
CA ASN A 366 -3.73 1.13 -14.29
C ASN A 366 -2.77 0.97 -13.08
N SER A 367 -2.85 1.91 -12.12
CA SER A 367 -1.86 2.09 -11.04
C SER A 367 -2.51 2.08 -9.66
N LEU A 368 -1.71 1.91 -8.61
CA LEU A 368 -2.19 1.86 -7.22
C LEU A 368 -1.49 2.95 -6.40
N ILE A 369 -2.25 3.81 -5.74
CA ILE A 369 -1.76 4.87 -4.84
C ILE A 369 -2.37 4.63 -3.46
N GLN A 370 -1.57 4.17 -2.49
CA GLN A 370 -2.08 3.68 -1.20
C GLN A 370 -1.32 4.15 0.04
N GLY A 371 -2.05 4.39 1.13
CA GLY A 371 -1.47 4.64 2.47
C GLY A 371 -0.95 6.06 2.69
N PHE A 372 -1.15 6.96 1.73
CA PHE A 372 -0.89 8.38 1.92
C PHE A 372 -2.07 9.10 2.60
N PRO A 373 -1.84 10.28 3.20
CA PRO A 373 -2.90 11.20 3.56
C PRO A 373 -3.68 11.66 2.31
N GLN A 374 -3.02 12.17 1.28
CA GLN A 374 -3.63 12.50 -0.02
C GLN A 374 -3.17 11.54 -1.14
N GLY A 375 -3.99 11.32 -2.17
CA GLY A 375 -3.58 10.48 -3.31
C GLY A 375 -2.66 11.20 -4.30
N LEU A 376 -3.22 12.09 -5.12
CA LEU A 376 -2.51 12.78 -6.21
C LEU A 376 -2.93 14.26 -6.31
N ASP A 377 -1.97 15.11 -6.70
CA ASP A 377 -2.16 16.54 -6.99
C ASP A 377 -1.86 16.86 -8.48
N PRO A 378 -2.89 16.78 -9.36
CA PRO A 378 -2.75 16.94 -10.80
C PRO A 378 -2.96 18.38 -11.30
N GLY A 379 -2.00 18.84 -12.12
CA GLY A 379 -2.12 20.05 -12.93
C GLY A 379 -3.04 19.88 -14.16
N ARG A 380 -3.14 20.93 -14.97
CA ARG A 380 -4.05 20.97 -16.14
C ARG A 380 -3.71 19.94 -17.23
N ASN A 381 -4.74 19.50 -17.96
CA ASN A 381 -4.71 18.41 -18.96
C ASN A 381 -4.32 17.02 -18.41
N SER A 382 -4.39 16.81 -17.10
CA SER A 382 -4.09 15.51 -16.48
C SER A 382 -5.17 14.46 -16.78
N ILE A 383 -4.75 13.21 -16.89
CA ILE A 383 -5.63 12.05 -17.05
C ILE A 383 -5.24 11.02 -15.99
N ILE A 384 -6.14 10.76 -15.05
CA ILE A 384 -6.02 9.69 -14.06
C ILE A 384 -7.10 8.67 -14.44
N LYS A 385 -6.68 7.49 -14.89
CA LYS A 385 -7.59 6.49 -15.46
C LYS A 385 -7.32 5.08 -14.96
N ASP A 386 -8.38 4.29 -14.79
CA ASP A 386 -8.33 2.86 -14.43
C ASP A 386 -7.45 2.61 -13.19
N THR A 387 -7.40 3.57 -12.25
CA THR A 387 -6.42 3.63 -11.16
C THR A 387 -7.11 3.47 -9.80
N GLU A 388 -6.47 2.76 -8.89
CA GLU A 388 -6.93 2.53 -7.51
C GLU A 388 -6.23 3.50 -6.56
N ILE A 389 -7.01 4.25 -5.77
CA ILE A 389 -6.51 5.28 -4.86
C ILE A 389 -7.17 5.08 -3.49
N TYR A 390 -6.34 4.83 -2.48
CA TYR A 390 -6.77 4.64 -1.10
C TYR A 390 -5.96 5.49 -0.12
N THR A 391 -6.59 6.52 0.44
CA THR A 391 -5.99 7.34 1.50
C THR A 391 -6.34 6.81 2.88
N GLN A 392 -5.39 6.97 3.81
CA GLN A 392 -5.55 6.56 5.20
C GLN A 392 -5.51 7.77 6.13
N ASN A 393 -6.23 7.67 7.26
CA ASN A 393 -6.26 8.72 8.28
C ASN A 393 -4.85 8.95 8.86
N ALA A 394 -4.36 10.17 8.73
CA ALA A 394 -3.08 10.60 9.24
C ALA A 394 -3.25 11.46 10.50
N GLN A 395 -2.28 11.37 11.41
CA GLN A 395 -2.13 12.34 12.49
C GLN A 395 -1.06 13.36 12.11
N CYS A 396 -1.49 14.49 11.54
CA CYS A 396 -0.66 15.67 11.32
C CYS A 396 -0.51 16.44 12.65
N SER A 397 0.68 16.98 12.91
CA SER A 397 0.95 17.70 14.16
C SER A 397 0.55 19.17 14.06
N GLY A 398 -0.66 19.52 14.54
CA GLY A 398 -1.09 20.91 14.76
C GLY A 398 -1.94 21.55 13.66
N GLU A 399 -2.10 20.87 12.52
CA GLU A 399 -2.96 21.30 11.39
C GLU A 399 -4.02 20.24 11.08
N ILE A 400 -5.07 20.63 10.36
CA ILE A 400 -6.06 19.70 9.82
C ILE A 400 -5.40 18.95 8.66
N CYS A 401 -5.29 17.62 8.74
CA CYS A 401 -4.93 16.83 7.57
C CYS A 401 -6.04 16.92 6.52
N HIS A 402 -5.79 17.62 5.41
CA HIS A 402 -6.37 17.20 4.13
C HIS A 402 -6.00 15.72 3.90
N SER A 403 -6.96 14.91 3.47
CA SER A 403 -6.83 13.45 3.42
C SER A 403 -7.46 12.85 2.15
N ASP A 404 -7.33 13.62 1.07
CA ASP A 404 -8.18 13.59 -0.11
C ASP A 404 -7.70 12.58 -1.17
N GLY A 405 -8.62 11.81 -1.75
CA GLY A 405 -8.29 10.82 -2.76
C GLY A 405 -7.63 11.44 -3.99
N LEU A 406 -8.28 12.42 -4.60
CA LEU A 406 -7.70 13.32 -5.59
C LEU A 406 -7.87 14.76 -5.13
N PHE A 407 -6.78 15.52 -5.10
CA PHE A 407 -6.76 16.90 -4.65
C PHE A 407 -6.17 17.76 -5.76
N SER A 408 -7.00 18.37 -6.61
CA SER A 408 -6.52 19.31 -7.62
C SER A 408 -6.58 20.72 -7.07
N GLN A 409 -5.44 21.41 -7.03
CA GLN A 409 -5.36 22.85 -6.71
C GLN A 409 -5.85 23.77 -7.86
N GLY A 410 -6.56 23.18 -8.82
CA GLY A 410 -7.10 23.83 -10.01
C GLY A 410 -6.41 23.37 -11.29
N GLY A 411 -6.94 23.86 -12.41
CA GLY A 411 -6.47 23.49 -13.74
C GLY A 411 -7.63 23.05 -14.64
N ASP A 412 -7.45 23.23 -15.93
CA ASP A 412 -8.44 22.87 -16.96
C ASP A 412 -8.24 21.44 -17.46
N ASN A 413 -9.31 20.88 -18.05
CA ASN A 413 -9.27 19.66 -18.86
C ASN A 413 -8.69 18.44 -18.12
N ILE A 414 -8.92 18.35 -16.80
CA ILE A 414 -8.52 17.23 -15.95
C ILE A 414 -9.61 16.15 -16.00
N THR A 415 -9.26 14.95 -16.46
CA THR A 415 -10.19 13.82 -16.56
C THR A 415 -9.84 12.72 -15.57
N TYR A 416 -10.81 12.35 -14.74
CA TYR A 416 -10.77 11.17 -13.88
C TYR A 416 -11.76 10.12 -14.44
N GLN A 417 -11.25 9.01 -14.98
CA GLN A 417 -12.09 7.98 -15.61
C GLN A 417 -11.89 6.57 -15.01
N GLY A 418 -12.99 5.91 -14.63
CA GLY A 418 -13.00 4.49 -14.25
C GLY A 418 -12.14 4.11 -13.04
N ASN A 419 -11.82 5.09 -12.20
CA ASN A 419 -10.97 4.89 -11.01
C ASN A 419 -11.77 4.32 -9.84
N TYR A 420 -11.06 3.66 -8.91
CA TYR A 420 -11.57 3.32 -7.60
C TYR A 420 -10.94 4.25 -6.56
N ILE A 421 -11.72 5.19 -6.02
CA ILE A 421 -11.21 6.24 -5.14
C ILE A 421 -11.88 6.13 -3.77
N SER A 422 -11.08 6.03 -2.72
CA SER A 422 -11.58 5.85 -1.37
C SER A 422 -10.75 6.54 -0.30
N VAL A 423 -11.45 7.25 0.58
CA VAL A 423 -10.90 7.89 1.78
C VAL A 423 -11.38 7.14 3.01
N GLN A 424 -10.50 6.97 4.00
CA GLN A 424 -10.89 6.37 5.27
C GLN A 424 -11.94 7.21 6.02
N PHE A 425 -13.03 6.58 6.45
CA PHE A 425 -14.07 7.22 7.26
C PHE A 425 -13.58 7.53 8.70
N GLY A 426 -14.22 8.51 9.35
CA GLY A 426 -13.96 8.87 10.75
C GLY A 426 -12.90 9.96 10.97
N ILE A 427 -12.46 10.63 9.91
CA ILE A 427 -11.58 11.82 10.00
C ILE A 427 -12.44 13.04 10.36
N PRO A 428 -12.16 13.78 11.45
CA PRO A 428 -12.98 14.92 11.90
C PRO A 428 -12.72 16.22 11.12
N ALA A 429 -12.42 16.12 9.82
CA ALA A 429 -11.97 17.22 8.98
C ALA A 429 -13.05 17.66 7.99
N TYR A 430 -13.54 18.89 8.11
CA TYR A 430 -14.53 19.50 7.19
C TYR A 430 -14.02 19.77 5.76
N ALA A 431 -12.79 19.35 5.45
CA ALA A 431 -12.03 19.73 4.25
C ALA A 431 -11.67 18.55 3.34
N THR A 432 -12.04 17.32 3.71
CA THR A 432 -11.65 16.09 3.00
C THR A 432 -12.74 15.57 2.06
N ALA A 433 -12.38 15.08 0.87
CA ALA A 433 -13.24 14.39 -0.07
C ALA A 433 -12.54 13.25 -0.83
N ALA A 434 -13.31 12.33 -1.45
CA ALA A 434 -12.72 11.37 -2.38
C ALA A 434 -12.15 12.08 -3.61
N VAL A 435 -12.84 13.13 -4.10
CA VAL A 435 -12.31 14.07 -5.09
C VAL A 435 -12.57 15.51 -4.63
N PHE A 436 -11.53 16.33 -4.60
CA PHE A 436 -11.57 17.76 -4.27
C PHE A 436 -10.93 18.58 -5.41
N TYR A 437 -11.70 19.48 -6.02
CA TYR A 437 -11.19 20.58 -6.84
C TYR A 437 -11.19 21.89 -6.03
N GLN A 438 -10.03 22.53 -5.90
CA GLN A 438 -9.79 23.71 -5.07
C GLN A 438 -9.21 24.90 -5.87
N SER A 439 -9.11 26.05 -5.19
CA SER A 439 -8.15 27.16 -5.36
C SER A 439 -8.03 27.96 -6.66
N SER A 440 -8.46 27.48 -7.83
CA SER A 440 -8.39 28.25 -9.09
C SER A 440 -9.77 28.52 -9.74
N PRO A 441 -10.48 29.60 -9.34
CA PRO A 441 -11.79 29.95 -9.90
C PRO A 441 -11.74 30.13 -11.42
N GLY A 442 -12.66 29.48 -12.14
CA GLY A 442 -12.69 29.52 -13.61
C GLY A 442 -11.94 28.38 -14.30
N SER A 443 -11.51 27.36 -13.55
CA SER A 443 -11.04 26.09 -14.12
C SER A 443 -12.18 25.41 -14.92
N THR A 444 -11.93 24.94 -16.13
CA THR A 444 -12.99 24.45 -17.05
C THR A 444 -12.69 23.09 -17.70
N GLY A 445 -13.74 22.39 -18.14
CA GLY A 445 -13.63 21.15 -18.90
C GLY A 445 -13.14 19.94 -18.09
N ASN A 446 -13.20 20.03 -16.76
CA ASN A 446 -12.86 18.93 -15.86
C ASN A 446 -14.00 17.90 -15.81
N ARG A 447 -13.66 16.60 -15.67
CA ARG A 447 -14.62 15.50 -15.89
C ARG A 447 -14.38 14.32 -14.93
N LEU A 448 -15.43 13.87 -14.25
CA LEU A 448 -15.49 12.58 -13.54
C LEU A 448 -16.38 11.63 -14.32
N ILE A 449 -15.81 10.58 -14.90
CA ILE A 449 -16.53 9.63 -15.77
C ILE A 449 -16.40 8.20 -15.22
N GLY A 450 -17.50 7.61 -14.77
CA GLY A 450 -17.58 6.18 -14.45
C GLY A 450 -16.77 5.73 -13.23
N ASN A 451 -16.39 6.62 -12.31
CA ASN A 451 -15.55 6.28 -11.15
C ASN A 451 -16.38 5.69 -10.00
N TYR A 452 -15.74 4.91 -9.13
CA TYR A 452 -16.22 4.64 -7.77
C TYR A 452 -15.62 5.64 -6.79
N LEU A 453 -16.45 6.26 -5.96
CA LEU A 453 -16.07 7.34 -5.04
C LEU A 453 -16.62 7.04 -3.63
N SER A 454 -15.80 7.17 -2.59
CA SER A 454 -16.21 6.84 -1.21
C SER A 454 -15.45 7.62 -0.13
N GLY A 455 -16.15 7.96 0.95
CA GLY A 455 -15.56 8.58 2.14
C GLY A 455 -15.43 10.10 2.05
N GLY A 456 -14.62 10.64 2.98
CA GLY A 456 -14.47 12.08 3.19
C GLY A 456 -15.64 12.73 3.93
N ALA A 457 -15.55 14.05 4.13
CA ALA A 457 -16.65 14.89 4.62
C ALA A 457 -17.79 14.92 3.60
N TYR A 458 -17.44 15.05 2.32
CA TYR A 458 -18.31 14.81 1.17
C TYR A 458 -17.55 13.94 0.18
N THR A 459 -18.22 13.09 -0.60
CA THR A 459 -17.50 12.24 -1.55
C THR A 459 -16.92 13.03 -2.74
N LEU A 460 -17.65 14.02 -3.27
CA LEU A 460 -17.17 14.97 -4.29
C LEU A 460 -17.24 16.42 -3.78
N ARG A 461 -16.13 17.15 -3.81
CA ARG A 461 -16.05 18.56 -3.41
C ARG A 461 -15.60 19.43 -4.58
N ASN A 462 -16.48 20.31 -5.06
CA ASN A 462 -16.17 21.28 -6.10
C ASN A 462 -16.16 22.71 -5.52
N GLU A 463 -14.96 23.31 -5.42
CA GLU A 463 -14.77 24.70 -5.00
C GLU A 463 -14.30 25.66 -6.09
N SER A 464 -13.97 25.17 -7.29
CA SER A 464 -13.24 25.97 -8.30
C SER A 464 -13.56 25.65 -9.77
N SER A 465 -14.17 24.49 -10.05
CA SER A 465 -14.44 24.04 -11.40
C SER A 465 -15.80 24.50 -11.89
N ASN A 466 -15.81 25.17 -13.04
CA ASN A 466 -17.00 25.64 -13.73
C ASN A 466 -17.34 24.68 -14.86
N GLY A 467 -18.58 24.19 -14.90
CA GLY A 467 -18.97 23.17 -15.85
C GLY A 467 -18.26 21.84 -15.61
N LEU A 468 -18.15 21.41 -14.35
CA LEU A 468 -17.58 20.09 -14.00
C LEU A 468 -18.54 18.97 -14.41
N ASP A 469 -18.16 18.19 -15.41
CA ASP A 469 -18.90 17.00 -15.84
C ASP A 469 -18.80 15.89 -14.78
N VAL A 470 -19.93 15.33 -14.38
CA VAL A 470 -20.04 14.21 -13.44
C VAL A 470 -20.98 13.17 -14.05
N ILE A 471 -20.40 12.13 -14.66
CA ILE A 471 -21.08 11.17 -15.54
C ILE A 471 -20.85 9.74 -15.06
N ASP A 472 -21.91 8.93 -14.92
CA ASP A 472 -21.88 7.48 -14.63
C ASP A 472 -21.14 7.04 -13.34
N ASN A 473 -20.89 7.95 -12.39
CA ASN A 473 -20.12 7.63 -11.18
C ASN A 473 -20.95 6.89 -10.12
N THR A 474 -20.32 5.95 -9.41
CA THR A 474 -20.89 5.27 -8.25
C THR A 474 -20.43 5.93 -6.96
N PHE A 475 -21.37 6.50 -6.20
CA PHE A 475 -21.14 7.11 -4.91
C PHE A 475 -21.42 6.12 -3.78
N ALA A 476 -20.52 6.04 -2.81
CA ALA A 476 -20.63 5.20 -1.62
C ALA A 476 -20.62 6.00 -0.32
N GLY A 477 -21.05 7.27 -0.38
CA GLY A 477 -21.30 8.14 0.76
C GLY A 477 -20.08 8.84 1.37
N GLY A 478 -20.27 10.12 1.71
CA GLY A 478 -19.43 10.91 2.61
C GLY A 478 -20.18 11.21 3.91
N VAL A 479 -19.47 11.71 4.93
CA VAL A 479 -20.02 11.93 6.29
C VAL A 479 -21.19 12.94 6.32
N TYR A 480 -21.21 13.91 5.42
CA TYR A 480 -22.26 14.94 5.31
C TYR A 480 -23.07 14.83 4.00
N GLY A 481 -22.81 13.83 3.17
CA GLY A 481 -23.48 13.61 1.88
C GLY A 481 -22.52 13.26 0.73
N ASP A 482 -23.08 13.02 -0.44
CA ASP A 482 -22.31 12.62 -1.63
C ASP A 482 -21.48 13.76 -2.22
N TYR A 483 -21.93 15.03 -2.11
CA TYR A 483 -21.20 16.16 -2.67
C TYR A 483 -21.36 17.48 -1.92
N TYR A 484 -20.41 18.39 -2.18
CA TYR A 484 -20.47 19.81 -1.85
C TYR A 484 -20.11 20.65 -3.08
N LEU A 485 -20.97 21.62 -3.40
CA LEU A 485 -20.73 22.64 -4.43
C LEU A 485 -20.61 24.01 -3.76
N LYS A 486 -19.49 24.70 -3.98
CA LYS A 486 -19.27 26.06 -3.46
C LYS A 486 -20.07 27.09 -4.26
N PRO A 487 -20.63 28.14 -3.62
CA PRO A 487 -21.22 29.27 -4.33
C PRO A 487 -20.22 29.87 -5.34
N GLY A 488 -20.59 29.87 -6.62
CA GLY A 488 -19.76 30.36 -7.74
C GLY A 488 -19.08 29.27 -8.59
N ALA A 489 -19.04 28.02 -8.12
CA ALA A 489 -18.71 26.85 -8.95
C ALA A 489 -19.98 26.27 -9.60
N SER A 490 -19.84 25.40 -10.61
CA SER A 490 -20.99 24.77 -11.27
C SER A 490 -20.72 23.37 -11.83
N TRP A 491 -21.78 22.56 -11.90
CA TRP A 491 -21.80 21.34 -12.70
C TRP A 491 -21.87 21.65 -14.20
N GLY A 492 -21.34 20.74 -15.01
CA GLY A 492 -21.48 20.68 -16.46
C GLY A 492 -22.62 19.72 -16.80
N GLU A 493 -22.29 18.61 -17.45
CA GLU A 493 -23.19 17.46 -17.48
C GLU A 493 -23.28 16.80 -16.09
N TRP A 494 -24.48 16.46 -15.63
CA TRP A 494 -24.69 15.55 -14.50
C TRP A 494 -25.65 14.43 -14.92
N SER A 495 -25.12 13.24 -15.14
CA SER A 495 -25.86 12.10 -15.73
C SER A 495 -25.36 10.76 -15.19
N GLY A 496 -26.23 9.74 -15.19
CA GLY A 496 -25.86 8.35 -14.85
C GLY A 496 -25.38 8.06 -13.40
N ASN A 497 -25.18 9.08 -12.56
CA ASN A 497 -24.63 8.91 -11.21
C ASN A 497 -25.59 8.17 -10.28
N VAL A 498 -25.07 7.17 -9.55
CA VAL A 498 -25.86 6.28 -8.67
C VAL A 498 -25.17 6.03 -7.33
N GLN A 499 -25.96 5.68 -6.31
CA GLN A 499 -25.49 5.12 -5.05
C GLN A 499 -25.22 3.60 -5.19
N LEU A 500 -24.65 2.98 -4.15
CA LEU A 500 -24.39 1.54 -4.08
C LEU A 500 -25.61 0.63 -4.32
N ASP A 501 -26.83 1.11 -4.01
CA ASP A 501 -28.08 0.39 -4.22
C ASP A 501 -28.70 0.59 -5.62
N GLY A 502 -28.06 1.40 -6.47
CA GLY A 502 -28.54 1.78 -7.79
C GLY A 502 -29.54 2.96 -7.78
N SER A 503 -29.84 3.57 -6.64
CA SER A 503 -30.65 4.80 -6.59
C SER A 503 -29.86 6.00 -7.17
N PRO A 504 -30.52 6.95 -7.85
CA PRO A 504 -29.82 8.06 -8.52
C PRO A 504 -29.29 9.10 -7.53
N VAL A 505 -28.12 9.67 -7.81
CA VAL A 505 -27.60 10.87 -7.12
C VAL A 505 -27.94 12.10 -7.96
N THR A 506 -28.63 13.07 -7.39
CA THR A 506 -29.00 14.34 -8.03
C THR A 506 -28.00 15.44 -7.65
N GLY A 507 -27.43 16.16 -8.62
CA GLY A 507 -26.44 17.23 -8.43
C GLY A 507 -27.01 18.63 -8.24
#